data_AF-K2CZV1-F1
#
_entry.id   AF-K2CZV1-F1
#
_cell.length_a   1.000
_cell.length_b   1.000
_cell.length_c   1.000
_cell.angle_alpha   90.00
_cell.angle_beta   90.00
_cell.angle_gamma   90.00
#
_symmetry.space_group_name_H-M   'P 1'
#
loop_
_entity.id
_entity.type
_entity.pdbx_description
1 polymer ?
#
loop_
_entity_poly.entity_id
_entity_poly.type
_entity_poly.pdbx_seq_one_letter_code
_entity_poly.pdbx_strand_id
1 'polypeptide(L)' 'EVKDKESASENIVVMQQLPIKEAITADLKQGTETHLFDICPECGSGSLAYEEGCRKCYACGHSEC' A
#
# COMPACT_ATOMS: atom_id res chain seq x y z
N GLU A 1 34.62 36.16 26.08
CA GLU A 1 33.35 35.54 26.55
C GLU A 1 32.86 34.55 25.48
N VAL A 2 33.02 33.24 25.65
CA VAL A 2 32.06 32.23 26.18
C VAL A 2 30.69 32.23 25.49
N LYS A 3 30.42 31.23 24.64
CA LYS A 3 29.33 30.27 24.89
C LYS A 3 29.37 29.05 23.97
N ASP A 4 30.01 28.00 24.47
CA ASP A 4 29.69 26.60 24.21
C ASP A 4 28.17 26.36 24.35
N LYS A 5 27.57 25.66 23.39
CA LYS A 5 26.41 24.79 23.61
C LYS A 5 26.46 23.59 22.66
N GLU A 6 27.33 22.67 23.03
CA GLU A 6 27.13 21.25 22.82
C GLU A 6 25.88 20.77 23.61
N SER A 7 25.25 19.70 23.12
CA SER A 7 24.20 18.89 23.77
C SER A 7 22.74 19.24 23.48
N ALA A 8 22.16 18.50 22.53
CA ALA A 8 21.01 17.68 22.83
C ALA A 8 21.06 16.46 21.90
N SER A 9 21.47 15.32 22.46
CA SER A 9 21.39 14.01 21.82
C SER A 9 19.93 13.75 21.42
N GLU A 10 19.60 13.88 20.13
CA GLU A 10 18.37 13.34 19.60
C GLU A 10 18.37 11.83 19.86
N ASN A 11 17.41 11.34 20.65
CA ASN A 11 17.19 9.92 20.84
C ASN A 11 16.65 9.36 19.52
N ILE A 12 17.55 9.02 18.60
CA ILE A 12 17.20 8.30 17.39
C ILE A 12 16.89 6.86 17.80
N VAL A 13 15.60 6.56 17.91
CA VAL A 13 15.14 5.18 18.13
C VAL A 13 15.38 4.41 16.84
N VAL A 14 16.47 3.64 16.81
CA VAL A 14 16.75 2.72 15.71
C VAL A 14 15.75 1.57 15.78
N MET A 15 14.72 1.60 14.94
CA MET A 15 13.88 0.44 14.72
C MET A 15 14.67 -0.62 13.98
N GLN A 16 14.92 -1.76 14.63
CA GLN A 16 15.63 -2.87 14.03
C GLN A 16 14.72 -3.57 13.00
N GLN A 17 15.01 -3.39 11.71
CA GLN A 17 14.38 -4.19 10.64
C GLN A 17 14.90 -5.63 10.73
N LEU A 18 13.99 -6.59 10.97
CA LEU A 18 14.35 -8.00 10.87
C LEU A 18 14.58 -8.37 9.39
N PRO A 19 15.60 -9.20 9.08
CA PRO A 19 15.84 -9.65 7.72
C PRO A 19 14.69 -10.55 7.28
N ILE A 20 14.10 -10.22 6.13
CA ILE A 20 13.12 -11.06 5.44
C ILE A 20 13.89 -12.30 4.98
N LYS A 21 13.79 -13.41 5.73
CA LYS A 21 14.69 -14.57 5.58
C LYS A 21 14.33 -15.55 4.48
N GLU A 22 13.20 -15.43 3.80
CA GLU A 22 12.88 -16.31 2.68
C GLU A 22 12.42 -15.54 1.46
N ALA A 23 13.10 -15.81 0.35
CA ALA A 23 12.72 -15.38 -0.98
C ALA A 23 11.28 -15.78 -1.27
N ILE A 24 10.57 -14.90 -1.97
CA ILE A 24 9.26 -15.14 -2.55
C ILE A 24 9.46 -16.18 -3.68
N THR A 25 9.68 -17.43 -3.32
CA THR A 25 9.60 -18.58 -4.22
C THR A 25 8.33 -19.33 -3.85
N ALA A 26 7.20 -18.66 -4.06
CA ALA A 26 5.91 -19.32 -4.15
C ALA A 26 5.56 -19.40 -5.64
N ASP A 27 5.68 -20.60 -6.17
CA ASP A 27 5.07 -21.11 -7.38
C ASP A 27 4.00 -20.22 -8.05
N LEU A 28 4.31 -19.71 -9.25
CA LEU A 28 3.37 -19.16 -10.24
C LEU A 28 2.41 -20.24 -10.81
N LYS A 29 1.94 -21.18 -9.98
CA LYS A 29 1.05 -22.28 -10.39
C LYS A 29 -0.28 -22.33 -9.66
N GLN A 30 -0.54 -21.40 -8.75
CA GLN A 30 -1.89 -21.07 -8.34
C GLN A 30 -2.18 -19.70 -8.93
N GLY A 31 -3.26 -19.62 -9.72
CA GLY A 31 -3.87 -18.35 -10.02
C GLY A 31 -4.22 -17.69 -8.70
N THR A 32 -3.30 -16.90 -8.16
CA THR A 32 -3.64 -15.75 -7.36
C THR A 32 -4.47 -14.90 -8.30
N GLU A 33 -5.78 -15.15 -8.29
CA GLU A 33 -6.76 -14.12 -8.53
C GLU A 33 -6.51 -13.09 -7.42
N THR A 34 -5.41 -12.32 -7.51
CA THR A 34 -5.39 -10.98 -6.96
C THR A 34 -6.65 -10.38 -7.54
N HIS A 35 -7.67 -10.23 -6.71
CA HIS A 35 -8.95 -9.71 -7.13
C HIS A 35 -8.67 -8.31 -7.70
N LEU A 36 -8.37 -8.23 -9.01
CA LEU A 36 -8.21 -6.98 -9.74
C LEU A 36 -9.54 -6.20 -9.76
N PHE A 37 -10.60 -6.79 -9.20
CA PHE A 37 -11.93 -6.24 -9.05
C PHE A 37 -11.98 -4.96 -8.21
N ASP A 38 -10.94 -4.60 -7.44
CA ASP A 38 -10.88 -3.29 -6.76
C ASP A 38 -10.29 -2.18 -7.64
N ILE A 39 -9.67 -2.51 -8.79
CA ILE A 39 -9.06 -1.54 -9.69
C ILE A 39 -10.07 -1.09 -10.75
N CYS A 40 -10.38 0.20 -10.76
CA CYS A 40 -11.25 0.80 -11.77
C CYS A 40 -10.62 0.77 -13.16
N PRO A 41 -11.32 0.28 -14.21
CA PRO A 41 -10.78 0.22 -15.57
C PRO A 41 -10.61 1.59 -16.23
N GLU A 42 -11.31 2.63 -15.77
CA GLU A 42 -11.18 3.98 -16.34
C GLU A 42 -10.03 4.78 -15.74
N CYS A 43 -9.75 4.64 -14.44
CA CYS A 43 -8.76 5.49 -13.76
C CYS A 43 -7.64 4.71 -13.05
N GLY A 44 -7.68 3.38 -13.02
CA GLY A 44 -6.67 2.54 -12.36
C GLY A 44 -6.64 2.66 -10.84
N SER A 45 -7.63 3.32 -10.22
CA SER A 45 -7.70 3.48 -8.76
C SER A 45 -8.25 2.24 -8.07
N GLY A 46 -7.66 1.86 -6.94
CA GLY A 46 -8.10 0.78 -6.05
C GLY A 46 -9.33 1.14 -5.21
N SER A 47 -10.35 1.74 -5.83
CA SER A 47 -11.56 2.22 -5.15
C SER A 47 -12.83 1.86 -5.94
N LEU A 48 -12.78 0.76 -6.68
CA LEU A 48 -13.94 0.17 -7.36
C LEU A 48 -14.68 -0.77 -6.40
N ALA A 49 -15.98 -0.56 -6.19
CA ALA A 49 -16.84 -1.38 -5.36
C ALA A 49 -18.02 -1.93 -6.16
N TYR A 50 -18.53 -3.10 -5.77
CA TYR A 50 -19.75 -3.68 -6.33
C TYR A 50 -20.91 -3.49 -5.35
N GLU A 51 -21.90 -2.69 -5.74
CA GLU A 51 -23.07 -2.39 -4.91
C GLU A 51 -24.32 -2.38 -5.80
N GLU A 52 -25.40 -2.99 -5.31
CA GLU A 52 -26.69 -3.07 -6.05
C GLU A 52 -26.58 -3.69 -7.46
N GLY A 53 -25.58 -4.56 -7.68
CA GLY A 53 -25.33 -5.22 -8.97
C GLY A 53 -24.51 -4.41 -9.98
N CYS A 54 -24.08 -3.21 -9.63
CA CYS A 54 -23.26 -2.35 -10.48
C CYS A 54 -21.85 -2.15 -9.89
N ARG A 55 -20.85 -1.93 -10.75
CA ARG A 55 -19.52 -1.45 -10.35
C ARG A 55 -19.54 0.05 -10.20
N LYS A 56 -19.02 0.57 -9.09
CA LYS A 56 -18.92 2.01 -8.79
C LYS A 56 -17.50 2.34 -8.37
N CYS A 57 -16.88 3.34 -9.00
CA CYS A 57 -15.57 3.83 -8.59
C CYS A 57 -15.71 5.12 -7.80
N TYR A 58 -15.26 5.11 -6.55
CA TYR A 58 -15.27 6.29 -5.68
C TYR A 58 -14.17 7.31 -6.00
N ALA A 59 -13.19 6.95 -6.85
CA ALA A 59 -12.10 7.85 -7.22
C ALA A 59 -12.44 8.72 -8.44
N CYS A 60 -13.11 8.18 -9.46
CA CYS A 60 -13.44 8.90 -10.70
C CYS A 60 -14.95 9.04 -10.97
N GLY A 61 -15.80 8.37 -10.20
CA GLY A 61 -17.26 8.36 -10.42
C GLY A 61 -17.74 7.37 -11.48
N HIS A 62 -16.85 6.50 -12.01
CA HIS A 62 -17.23 5.47 -12.98
C HIS A 62 -18.33 4.56 -12.42
N SER A 63 -19.35 4.27 -13.23
CA SER A 63 -20.48 3.43 -12.86
C SER A 63 -20.89 2.55 -14.04
N GLU A 64 -20.88 1.23 -13.89
CA GLU A 64 -21.36 0.30 -14.91
C GLU A 64 -22.25 -0.80 -14.33
N CYS A 65 -23.36 -1.04 -15.01
CA CYS A 65 -24.34 -2.10 -14.82
C CYS A 65 -24.55 -2.72 -16.21
#